data_AF-A0A9D8WHG9-F1
#
_entry.id   AF-A0A9D8WHG9-F1
#
_cell.length_a   1.000
_cell.length_b   1.000
_cell.length_c   1.000
_cell.angle_alpha   90.00
_cell.angle_beta   90.00
_cell.angle_gamma   90.00
#
_symmetry.space_group_name_H-M   'P 1'
#
loop_
_entity.id
_entity.type
_entity.pdbx_description
1 polymer ?
#
loop_
_entity_poly.entity_id
_entity_poly.type
_entity_poly.pdbx_seq_one_letter_code
_entity_poly.pdbx_strand_id
1 'polypeptide(L)'
;MKKYLCATVASAAIAMTAHGQAADMPPNAEAGECFARVLVPDTISVTTEQVVDREASYELKVVPATYETVSEQRLLKEATTIYKTVPPVYETVTETIIVEPERAESIVVPAQYETYTEQVLVREAYTTWKKGDGLYGRDRENTTETIALATGELLCRVEIPAEYATVTKTRLLSPETTEVRMIPAVTKTVTKEVVVEPARVIEETIPAEYETVTRQQLVTEAFEERIDIPATYKTVEKRMVTNQGGLEWREVLCETNATPVMIRDIQAALSDAGYNVPADGEFGPATLQAMESFQRANGLPIGYLTMSTVDALGLSMS
;
A
#
# COMPACT_ATOMS: atom_id res chain seq x y z
N MET A 1 -17.10 -26.51 49.64
CA MET A 1 -16.26 -26.43 48.42
C MET A 1 -16.95 -25.52 47.42
N LYS A 2 -16.57 -24.24 47.38
CA LYS A 2 -17.22 -23.18 46.61
C LYS A 2 -16.29 -22.87 45.43
N LYS A 3 -16.66 -23.30 44.21
CA LYS A 3 -15.87 -23.07 43.00
C LYS A 3 -16.33 -21.75 42.36
N TYR A 4 -15.45 -20.76 42.40
CA TYR A 4 -15.62 -19.48 41.71
C TYR A 4 -15.32 -19.67 40.22
N LEU A 5 -16.30 -19.32 39.38
CA LEU A 5 -16.14 -19.25 37.94
C LEU A 5 -15.60 -17.85 37.59
N CYS A 6 -14.37 -17.79 37.08
CA CYS A 6 -13.80 -16.56 36.51
C CYS A 6 -14.42 -16.30 35.14
N ALA A 7 -15.15 -15.20 35.00
CA ALA A 7 -15.58 -14.67 33.70
C ALA A 7 -14.44 -13.84 33.11
N THR A 8 -13.88 -14.29 31.99
CA THR A 8 -12.92 -13.53 31.19
C THR A 8 -13.66 -12.48 30.39
N VAL A 9 -13.46 -11.20 30.75
CA VAL A 9 -13.94 -10.05 29.98
C VAL A 9 -12.95 -9.81 28.84
N ALA A 10 -13.37 -10.06 27.60
CA ALA A 10 -12.61 -9.70 26.41
C ALA A 10 -12.77 -8.19 26.17
N SER A 11 -11.72 -7.42 26.49
CA SER A 11 -11.63 -6.00 26.15
C SER A 11 -11.42 -5.84 24.66
N ALA A 12 -12.46 -5.45 23.92
CA ALA A 12 -12.34 -4.99 22.55
C ALA A 12 -11.71 -3.59 22.56
N ALA A 13 -10.43 -3.50 22.19
CA ALA A 13 -9.77 -2.23 21.91
C ALA A 13 -10.35 -1.67 20.60
N ILE A 14 -11.19 -0.64 20.72
CA ILE A 14 -11.62 0.16 19.57
C ILE A 14 -10.42 0.98 19.13
N ALA A 15 -9.77 0.57 18.05
CA ALA A 15 -8.80 1.40 17.35
C ALA A 15 -9.56 2.58 16.71
N MET A 16 -9.53 3.74 17.36
CA MET A 16 -9.93 4.98 16.72
C MET A 16 -8.88 5.33 15.67
N THR A 17 -9.13 4.98 14.42
CA THR A 17 -8.44 5.59 13.28
C THR A 17 -8.89 7.04 13.20
N ALA A 18 -8.04 7.95 13.68
CA ALA A 18 -8.15 9.37 13.41
C ALA A 18 -8.02 9.57 11.89
N HIS A 19 -9.15 9.71 11.20
CA HIS A 19 -9.18 10.23 9.84
C HIS A 19 -8.95 11.74 9.97
N GLY A 20 -7.67 12.13 9.98
CA GLY A 20 -7.30 13.53 9.80
C GLY A 20 -7.92 14.03 8.50
N GLN A 21 -8.73 15.08 8.60
CA GLN A 21 -9.34 15.72 7.45
C GLN A 21 -8.23 16.33 6.57
N ALA A 22 -7.73 15.56 5.61
CA ALA A 22 -7.04 16.08 4.43
C ALA A 22 -8.07 16.66 3.43
N ALA A 23 -9.13 17.31 3.93
CA ALA A 23 -10.25 17.79 3.13
C ALA A 23 -10.21 19.30 2.84
N ASP A 24 -9.24 20.02 3.41
CA ASP A 24 -9.19 21.49 3.31
C ASP A 24 -8.13 22.00 2.32
N MET A 25 -7.38 21.09 1.68
CA MET A 25 -6.27 21.46 0.79
C MET A 25 -6.47 20.93 -0.63
N PRO A 26 -6.08 21.69 -1.68
CA PRO A 26 -6.25 21.25 -3.05
C PRO A 26 -5.53 19.93 -3.33
N PRO A 27 -6.16 18.99 -4.07
CA PRO A 27 -5.56 17.70 -4.40
C PRO A 27 -4.52 17.84 -5.54
N ASN A 28 -3.39 17.14 -5.40
CA ASN A 28 -2.36 16.91 -6.44
C ASN A 28 -1.93 18.16 -7.25
N ALA A 29 -1.28 19.12 -6.60
CA ALA A 29 -0.76 20.33 -7.26
C ALA A 29 0.76 20.30 -7.49
N GLU A 30 1.20 20.65 -8.69
CA GLU A 30 2.60 20.87 -9.05
C GLU A 30 3.08 22.29 -8.69
N ALA A 31 4.39 22.50 -8.63
CA ALA A 31 4.94 23.81 -8.32
C ALA A 31 4.64 24.81 -9.45
N GLY A 32 4.05 25.96 -9.11
CA GLY A 32 3.62 26.98 -10.07
C GLY A 32 2.11 26.98 -10.35
N GLU A 33 1.39 25.92 -9.96
CA GLU A 33 -0.05 25.85 -10.13
C GLU A 33 -0.80 26.58 -9.01
N CYS A 34 -1.98 27.10 -9.36
CA CYS A 34 -2.86 27.78 -8.42
C CYS A 34 -4.25 27.16 -8.46
N PHE A 35 -4.84 27.03 -7.27
CA PHE A 35 -6.14 26.39 -7.08
C PHE A 35 -7.08 27.36 -6.39
N ALA A 36 -8.35 27.31 -6.79
CA ALA A 36 -9.43 28.02 -6.12
C ALA A 36 -10.64 27.11 -5.94
N ARG A 37 -11.45 27.39 -4.90
CA ARG A 37 -12.73 26.72 -4.70
C ARG A 37 -13.77 27.33 -5.63
N VAL A 38 -14.09 26.61 -6.69
CA VAL A 38 -15.06 27.01 -7.71
C VAL A 38 -16.40 26.33 -7.50
N LEU A 39 -17.48 27.00 -7.89
CA LEU A 39 -18.82 26.45 -7.80
C LEU A 39 -19.07 25.51 -8.99
N VAL A 40 -19.18 24.21 -8.72
CA VAL A 40 -19.53 23.19 -9.72
C VAL A 40 -21.05 22.98 -9.72
N PRO A 41 -21.74 23.10 -10.88
CA PRO A 41 -23.18 22.89 -10.96
C PRO A 41 -23.56 21.42 -10.73
N ASP A 42 -24.79 21.18 -10.30
CA ASP A 42 -25.34 19.84 -10.12
C ASP A 42 -25.62 19.16 -11.47
N THR A 43 -25.35 17.86 -11.55
CA THR A 43 -25.65 17.04 -12.74
C THR A 43 -26.66 15.97 -12.40
N ILE A 44 -27.73 15.92 -13.19
CA ILE A 44 -28.79 14.92 -13.09
C ILE A 44 -28.52 13.81 -14.10
N SER A 45 -28.57 12.54 -13.67
CA SER A 45 -28.59 11.39 -14.58
C SER A 45 -29.94 10.68 -14.49
N VAL A 46 -30.40 10.17 -15.62
CA VAL A 46 -31.62 9.37 -15.72
C VAL A 46 -31.17 7.93 -15.94
N THR A 47 -31.41 7.08 -14.96
CA THR A 47 -31.05 5.66 -15.01
C THR A 47 -32.32 4.82 -14.96
N THR A 48 -32.39 3.80 -15.81
CA THR A 48 -33.48 2.81 -15.82
C THR A 48 -33.11 1.63 -14.94
N GLU A 49 -33.91 1.34 -13.92
CA GLU A 49 -33.72 0.22 -13.00
C GLU A 49 -34.78 -0.85 -13.28
N GLN A 50 -34.37 -2.13 -13.33
CA GLN A 50 -35.29 -3.25 -13.44
C GLN A 50 -35.64 -3.74 -12.04
N VAL A 51 -36.88 -3.49 -11.60
CA VAL A 51 -37.39 -3.92 -10.30
C VAL A 51 -38.10 -5.26 -10.47
N VAL A 52 -37.88 -6.17 -9.51
CA VAL A 52 -38.50 -7.50 -9.47
C VAL A 52 -40.01 -7.36 -9.35
N ASP A 53 -40.74 -7.82 -10.36
CA ASP A 53 -42.20 -7.87 -10.34
C ASP A 53 -42.68 -9.18 -9.69
N ARG A 54 -41.92 -10.26 -9.88
CA ARG A 54 -42.16 -11.56 -9.22
C ARG A 54 -40.83 -12.25 -8.92
N GLU A 55 -40.63 -12.65 -7.67
CA GLU A 55 -39.40 -13.30 -7.20
C GLU A 55 -39.23 -14.71 -7.78
N ALA A 56 -37.97 -15.14 -7.90
CA ALA A 56 -37.63 -16.49 -8.34
C ALA A 56 -38.04 -17.50 -7.26
N SER A 57 -38.60 -18.63 -7.69
CA SER A 57 -39.03 -19.72 -6.80
C SER A 57 -38.46 -21.05 -7.28
N TYR A 58 -38.52 -22.07 -6.45
CA TYR A 58 -38.05 -23.40 -6.85
C TYR A 58 -38.96 -24.51 -6.32
N GLU A 59 -38.89 -25.66 -6.98
CA GLU A 59 -39.56 -26.90 -6.57
C GLU A 59 -38.52 -28.01 -6.37
N LEU A 60 -38.69 -28.83 -5.33
CA LEU A 60 -37.77 -29.91 -4.95
C LEU A 60 -38.37 -31.28 -5.25
N LYS A 61 -37.60 -32.12 -5.96
CA LYS A 61 -37.96 -33.51 -6.26
C LYS A 61 -36.98 -34.47 -5.60
N VAL A 62 -37.46 -35.37 -4.73
CA VAL A 62 -36.61 -36.25 -3.92
C VAL A 62 -36.41 -37.62 -4.60
N VAL A 63 -35.15 -38.06 -4.75
CA VAL A 63 -34.75 -39.39 -5.28
C VAL A 63 -34.12 -40.22 -4.15
N PRO A 64 -34.50 -41.49 -3.93
CA PRO A 64 -34.04 -42.29 -2.79
C PRO A 64 -32.65 -42.93 -2.97
N ALA A 65 -32.05 -43.33 -1.83
CA ALA A 65 -30.70 -43.88 -1.72
C ALA A 65 -30.57 -45.36 -2.15
N THR A 66 -29.38 -45.77 -2.61
CA THR A 66 -29.05 -47.15 -3.04
C THR A 66 -27.82 -47.72 -2.28
N TYR A 67 -27.85 -49.01 -1.91
CA TYR A 67 -26.84 -49.69 -1.09
C TYR A 67 -26.26 -50.97 -1.75
N GLU A 68 -24.99 -51.31 -1.45
CA GLU A 68 -24.25 -52.51 -1.90
C GLU A 68 -23.48 -53.16 -0.72
N THR A 69 -22.99 -54.40 -0.82
CA THR A 69 -22.26 -55.10 0.28
C THR A 69 -20.80 -55.36 -0.07
N VAL A 70 -19.86 -55.01 0.82
CA VAL A 70 -18.40 -55.09 0.60
C VAL A 70 -17.68 -55.84 1.74
N SER A 71 -16.60 -56.56 1.45
CA SER A 71 -15.78 -57.35 2.40
C SER A 71 -14.39 -56.73 2.67
N GLU A 72 -13.94 -56.74 3.93
CA GLU A 72 -12.63 -56.21 4.38
C GLU A 72 -11.88 -57.20 5.30
N GLN A 73 -10.54 -57.27 5.20
CA GLN A 73 -9.69 -58.13 6.04
C GLN A 73 -9.15 -57.37 7.27
N ARG A 74 -9.38 -57.94 8.46
CA ARG A 74 -9.00 -57.46 9.78
C ARG A 74 -7.81 -58.26 10.35
N LEU A 75 -6.75 -57.57 10.75
CA LEU A 75 -5.55 -58.11 11.40
C LEU A 75 -5.88 -58.65 12.80
N LEU A 76 -5.57 -59.93 13.05
CA LEU A 76 -5.80 -60.61 14.33
C LEU A 76 -4.58 -60.60 15.24
N LYS A 77 -3.36 -60.72 14.67
CA LYS A 77 -2.15 -60.78 15.47
C LYS A 77 -0.96 -60.20 14.72
N GLU A 78 -0.24 -59.29 15.37
CA GLU A 78 0.89 -58.56 14.79
C GLU A 78 2.18 -59.38 14.82
N ALA A 79 3.09 -59.10 13.89
CA ALA A 79 4.39 -59.73 13.84
C ALA A 79 5.29 -59.26 15.00
N THR A 80 6.10 -60.14 15.59
CA THR A 80 6.95 -59.80 16.77
C THR A 80 8.39 -60.26 16.58
N THR A 81 9.37 -59.50 17.10
CA THR A 81 10.82 -59.73 16.93
C THR A 81 11.56 -59.98 18.25
N ILE A 82 12.54 -60.90 18.29
CA ILE A 82 13.41 -61.17 19.46
C ILE A 82 14.90 -60.90 19.17
N TYR A 83 15.69 -60.59 20.22
CA TYR A 83 17.04 -59.98 20.14
C TYR A 83 18.14 -60.78 20.88
N LYS A 84 19.32 -61.00 20.27
CA LYS A 84 20.50 -61.69 20.88
C LYS A 84 21.81 -60.87 20.81
N THR A 85 22.50 -60.66 21.95
CA THR A 85 23.69 -59.78 22.10
C THR A 85 25.05 -60.49 21.95
N VAL A 86 26.05 -59.78 21.39
CA VAL A 86 27.46 -60.19 21.17
C VAL A 86 28.40 -59.12 21.78
N PRO A 87 29.48 -59.44 22.51
CA PRO A 87 30.34 -58.47 23.24
C PRO A 87 31.47 -57.80 22.41
N PRO A 88 32.15 -56.74 22.94
CA PRO A 88 33.12 -55.91 22.20
C PRO A 88 34.60 -56.33 22.31
N VAL A 89 35.46 -55.80 21.42
CA VAL A 89 36.92 -56.07 21.25
C VAL A 89 37.76 -54.76 21.30
N TYR A 90 39.01 -54.79 21.82
CA TYR A 90 39.87 -53.61 22.08
C TYR A 90 41.30 -53.69 21.45
N GLU A 91 41.96 -52.55 21.16
CA GLU A 91 43.30 -52.34 20.56
C GLU A 91 44.03 -51.09 21.12
N THR A 92 45.37 -51.05 21.15
CA THR A 92 46.18 -49.91 21.66
C THR A 92 46.75 -48.96 20.57
N VAL A 93 46.64 -47.65 20.78
CA VAL A 93 47.01 -46.55 19.85
C VAL A 93 47.91 -45.50 20.53
N THR A 94 48.80 -44.81 19.80
CA THR A 94 49.76 -43.81 20.34
C THR A 94 49.45 -42.37 19.88
N GLU A 95 49.64 -41.37 20.76
CA GLU A 95 49.23 -39.96 20.62
C GLU A 95 50.34 -38.98 21.06
N THR A 96 50.53 -37.84 20.37
CA THR A 96 51.58 -36.84 20.68
C THR A 96 51.03 -35.63 21.43
N ILE A 97 51.60 -35.29 22.58
CA ILE A 97 51.26 -34.20 23.49
C ILE A 97 52.31 -33.07 23.41
N ILE A 98 51.85 -31.82 23.30
CA ILE A 98 52.67 -30.60 23.26
C ILE A 98 53.13 -30.24 24.68
N VAL A 99 54.45 -30.18 24.91
CA VAL A 99 55.09 -29.90 26.21
C VAL A 99 55.26 -28.39 26.44
N GLU A 100 55.58 -27.62 25.40
CA GLU A 100 55.64 -26.16 25.46
C GLU A 100 54.85 -25.60 24.27
N PRO A 101 53.81 -24.79 24.50
CA PRO A 101 52.95 -24.30 23.43
C PRO A 101 53.62 -23.13 22.70
N GLU A 102 53.23 -22.97 21.44
CA GLU A 102 53.64 -21.84 20.62
C GLU A 102 53.18 -20.53 21.26
N ARG A 103 54.04 -19.51 21.31
CA ARG A 103 53.70 -18.21 21.92
C ARG A 103 53.95 -17.02 21.01
N ALA A 104 53.12 -16.01 21.17
CA ALA A 104 53.03 -14.80 20.36
C ALA A 104 53.58 -13.57 21.09
N GLU A 105 54.29 -12.70 20.39
CA GLU A 105 54.65 -11.34 20.85
C GLU A 105 54.04 -10.28 19.92
N SER A 106 53.45 -9.23 20.48
CA SER A 106 52.63 -8.23 19.77
C SER A 106 53.31 -6.86 19.66
N ILE A 107 53.46 -6.33 18.44
CA ILE A 107 53.97 -4.98 18.16
C ILE A 107 52.82 -4.11 17.63
N VAL A 108 52.61 -2.93 18.22
CA VAL A 108 51.45 -2.06 17.95
C VAL A 108 51.82 -0.92 16.99
N VAL A 109 51.11 -0.82 15.86
CA VAL A 109 51.26 0.23 14.84
C VAL A 109 50.09 1.23 14.98
N PRO A 110 50.33 2.54 15.19
CA PRO A 110 49.28 3.50 15.51
C PRO A 110 48.38 3.88 14.32
N ALA A 111 47.17 4.31 14.62
CA ALA A 111 46.14 4.71 13.65
C ALA A 111 46.48 6.02 12.90
N GLN A 112 46.04 6.12 11.64
CA GLN A 112 46.18 7.32 10.79
C GLN A 112 44.79 7.88 10.41
N TYR A 113 44.66 9.21 10.36
CA TYR A 113 43.41 9.92 10.10
C TYR A 113 43.56 11.00 9.02
N GLU A 114 42.49 11.27 8.28
CA GLU A 114 42.38 12.37 7.30
C GLU A 114 41.09 13.15 7.52
N THR A 115 41.13 14.47 7.33
CA THR A 115 39.95 15.34 7.34
C THR A 115 39.51 15.67 5.92
N TYR A 116 38.21 15.56 5.65
CA TYR A 116 37.62 15.98 4.39
C TYR A 116 36.30 16.73 4.62
N THR A 117 35.89 17.52 3.63
CA THR A 117 34.65 18.29 3.66
C THR A 117 33.63 17.65 2.73
N GLU A 118 32.39 17.55 3.21
CA GLU A 118 31.25 16.99 2.47
C GLU A 118 30.07 17.96 2.59
N GLN A 119 29.37 18.21 1.48
CA GLN A 119 28.10 18.94 1.53
C GLN A 119 26.99 17.98 1.91
N VAL A 120 26.39 18.22 3.08
CA VAL A 120 25.27 17.44 3.59
C VAL A 120 23.99 18.22 3.33
N LEU A 121 23.01 17.55 2.74
CA LEU A 121 21.66 18.06 2.56
C LEU A 121 21.02 18.26 3.93
N VAL A 122 20.84 19.52 4.35
CA VAL A 122 20.24 19.88 5.64
C VAL A 122 18.74 19.79 5.56
N ARG A 123 18.19 20.22 4.41
CA ARG A 123 16.77 20.17 4.14
C ARG A 123 16.55 19.97 2.65
N GLU A 124 15.77 18.96 2.31
CA GLU A 124 15.36 18.70 0.94
C GLU A 124 14.53 19.87 0.39
N ALA A 125 14.51 20.02 -0.93
CA ALA A 125 13.55 20.90 -1.57
C ALA A 125 12.15 20.42 -1.19
N TYR A 126 11.30 21.35 -0.76
CA TYR A 126 9.93 21.01 -0.42
C TYR A 126 9.00 22.08 -0.95
N THR A 127 7.81 21.64 -1.30
CA THR A 127 6.77 22.52 -1.81
C THR A 127 5.80 22.90 -0.69
N THR A 128 5.43 24.16 -0.62
CA THR A 128 4.46 24.68 0.34
C THR A 128 3.41 25.53 -0.36
N TRP A 129 2.28 25.71 0.30
CA TRP A 129 1.20 26.53 -0.22
C TRP A 129 1.33 27.96 0.29
N LYS A 130 1.29 28.92 -0.64
CA LYS A 130 1.18 30.34 -0.33
C LYS A 130 -0.16 30.84 -0.86
N LYS A 131 -0.71 31.88 -0.23
CA LYS A 131 -1.85 32.61 -0.80
C LYS A 131 -1.38 33.28 -2.09
N GLY A 132 -2.10 33.06 -3.18
CA GLY A 132 -1.80 33.69 -4.46
C GLY A 132 -2.73 34.86 -4.75
N ASP A 133 -2.32 35.69 -5.70
CA ASP A 133 -3.11 36.81 -6.19
C ASP A 133 -3.93 36.36 -7.41
N GLY A 134 -5.26 36.52 -7.32
CA GLY A 134 -6.17 36.14 -8.40
C GLY A 134 -6.28 37.21 -9.48
N LEU A 135 -6.81 36.83 -10.64
CA LEU A 135 -7.19 37.78 -11.70
C LEU A 135 -8.28 38.75 -11.18
N TYR A 136 -8.41 39.91 -11.82
CA TYR A 136 -9.25 41.05 -11.38
C TYR A 136 -10.52 40.70 -10.60
N GLY A 137 -10.72 41.41 -9.48
CA GLY A 137 -11.85 41.19 -8.56
C GLY A 137 -11.67 39.98 -7.63
N ARG A 138 -10.52 39.32 -7.71
CA ARG A 138 -10.08 38.20 -6.84
C ARG A 138 -8.73 38.48 -6.16
N ASP A 139 -8.24 39.71 -6.23
CA ASP A 139 -6.99 40.19 -5.65
C ASP A 139 -7.19 40.72 -4.21
N ARG A 140 -6.09 40.76 -3.47
CA ARG A 140 -6.05 41.01 -2.01
C ARG A 140 -6.24 42.49 -1.63
N GLU A 141 -5.94 43.44 -2.50
CA GLU A 141 -5.78 44.85 -2.10
C GLU A 141 -6.96 45.77 -2.40
N ASN A 142 -7.94 45.38 -3.23
CA ASN A 142 -8.99 46.32 -3.66
C ASN A 142 -10.43 45.78 -3.68
N THR A 143 -10.79 44.87 -2.78
CA THR A 143 -12.20 44.44 -2.61
C THR A 143 -12.91 45.22 -1.51
N THR A 144 -13.11 46.52 -1.74
CA THR A 144 -14.22 47.23 -1.09
C THR A 144 -15.48 46.98 -1.91
N GLU A 145 -16.27 46.03 -1.44
CA GLU A 145 -17.65 45.75 -1.86
C GLU A 145 -17.87 45.08 -3.24
N THR A 146 -18.51 43.90 -3.13
CA THR A 146 -19.37 43.21 -4.11
C THR A 146 -18.72 42.06 -4.90
N ILE A 147 -19.28 40.85 -4.64
CA ILE A 147 -18.97 39.53 -5.23
C ILE A 147 -17.76 38.79 -4.61
N ALA A 148 -17.67 38.82 -3.29
CA ALA A 148 -17.07 37.71 -2.55
C ALA A 148 -18.01 36.49 -2.65
N LEU A 149 -17.79 35.61 -3.63
CA LEU A 149 -18.10 34.20 -3.40
C LEU A 149 -17.31 33.81 -2.15
N ALA A 150 -17.98 33.21 -1.17
CA ALA A 150 -17.56 33.11 0.23
C ALA A 150 -16.24 32.35 0.50
N THR A 151 -15.46 32.01 -0.51
CA THR A 151 -14.24 31.20 -0.34
C THR A 151 -12.95 31.98 -0.46
N GLY A 152 -12.77 32.98 -1.33
CA GLY A 152 -11.62 33.92 -1.35
C GLY A 152 -10.18 33.34 -1.24
N GLU A 153 -10.01 32.03 -1.23
CA GLU A 153 -8.78 31.31 -0.93
C GLU A 153 -8.22 30.79 -2.24
N LEU A 154 -7.43 31.63 -2.91
CA LEU A 154 -6.55 31.21 -3.98
C LEU A 154 -5.21 30.80 -3.37
N LEU A 155 -4.81 29.55 -3.60
CA LEU A 155 -3.57 28.99 -3.07
C LEU A 155 -2.68 28.61 -4.24
N CYS A 156 -1.44 29.08 -4.22
CA CYS A 156 -0.41 28.74 -5.19
C CYS A 156 0.63 27.85 -4.53
N ARG A 157 0.98 26.76 -5.22
CA ARG A 157 2.01 25.82 -4.77
C ARG A 157 3.36 26.36 -5.19
N VAL A 158 4.24 26.63 -4.23
CA VAL A 158 5.60 27.14 -4.49
C VAL A 158 6.64 26.15 -4.02
N GLU A 159 7.72 25.99 -4.79
CA GLU A 159 8.88 25.19 -4.43
C GLU A 159 9.90 26.04 -3.66
N ILE A 160 10.33 25.54 -2.49
CA ILE A 160 11.43 26.12 -1.72
C ILE A 160 12.67 25.25 -1.97
N PRO A 161 13.79 25.82 -2.45
CA PRO A 161 14.95 25.04 -2.83
C PRO A 161 15.60 24.32 -1.64
N ALA A 162 16.33 23.26 -1.97
CA ALA A 162 17.12 22.47 -1.03
C ALA A 162 18.24 23.31 -0.40
N GLU A 163 18.51 23.06 0.87
CA GLU A 163 19.53 23.77 1.65
C GLU A 163 20.67 22.82 2.02
N TYR A 164 21.89 23.22 1.70
CA TYR A 164 23.11 22.43 1.91
C TYR A 164 24.01 23.10 2.95
N ALA A 165 24.61 22.30 3.83
CA ALA A 165 25.66 22.76 4.74
C ALA A 165 26.94 21.95 4.52
N THR A 166 28.08 22.63 4.61
CA THR A 166 29.39 21.98 4.53
C THR A 166 29.80 21.48 5.91
N VAL A 167 30.00 20.17 6.06
CA VAL A 167 30.43 19.55 7.32
C VAL A 167 31.84 18.99 7.15
N THR A 168 32.72 19.30 8.11
CA THR A 168 34.07 18.73 8.17
C THR A 168 34.02 17.42 8.96
N LYS A 169 34.45 16.32 8.34
CA LYS A 169 34.51 14.99 8.97
C LYS A 169 35.94 14.47 8.98
N THR A 170 36.31 13.77 10.05
CA THR A 170 37.58 13.04 10.15
C THR A 170 37.29 11.55 9.92
N ARG A 171 37.99 10.92 8.97
CA ARG A 171 37.88 9.48 8.71
C ARG A 171 39.22 8.79 9.01
N LEU A 172 39.12 7.64 9.66
CA LEU A 172 40.22 6.72 9.92
C LEU A 172 40.69 6.12 8.59
N LEU A 173 41.94 6.40 8.19
CA LEU A 173 42.54 5.84 6.99
C LEU A 173 43.10 4.44 7.25
N SER A 174 43.76 4.25 8.39
CA SER A 174 44.28 2.96 8.82
C SER A 174 44.05 2.80 10.33
N PRO A 175 43.38 1.72 10.77
CA PRO A 175 43.24 1.42 12.19
C PRO A 175 44.59 1.07 12.80
N GLU A 176 44.68 1.25 14.11
CA GLU A 176 45.79 0.73 14.90
C GLU A 176 45.82 -0.79 14.73
N THR A 177 46.96 -1.33 14.31
CA THR A 177 47.09 -2.74 13.96
C THR A 177 48.23 -3.35 14.77
N THR A 178 48.00 -4.55 15.29
CA THR A 178 48.99 -5.26 16.09
C THR A 178 49.54 -6.43 15.27
N GLU A 179 50.85 -6.42 15.00
CA GLU A 179 51.55 -7.52 14.32
C GLU A 179 52.06 -8.53 15.35
N VAL A 180 51.84 -9.82 15.09
CA VAL A 180 52.15 -10.91 16.02
C VAL A 180 53.26 -11.81 15.47
N ARG A 181 54.35 -11.93 16.23
CA ARG A 181 55.48 -12.82 15.94
C ARG A 181 55.38 -14.12 16.76
N MET A 182 55.32 -15.28 16.09
CA MET A 182 55.12 -16.59 16.72
C MET A 182 56.42 -17.37 16.99
N ILE A 183 56.48 -18.07 18.12
CA ILE A 183 57.59 -18.94 18.55
C ILE A 183 57.06 -20.38 18.68
N PRO A 184 57.58 -21.38 17.94
CA PRO A 184 56.95 -22.70 17.74
C PRO A 184 56.94 -23.61 18.98
N ALA A 185 55.98 -24.54 19.01
CA ALA A 185 55.73 -25.48 20.10
C ALA A 185 56.64 -26.74 20.09
N VAL A 186 56.91 -27.31 21.27
CA VAL A 186 57.71 -28.54 21.48
C VAL A 186 56.80 -29.70 21.89
N THR A 187 56.96 -30.92 21.35
CA THR A 187 55.99 -32.05 21.54
C THR A 187 56.63 -33.42 21.93
N LYS A 188 55.86 -34.36 22.52
CA LYS A 188 56.23 -35.73 22.99
C LYS A 188 55.09 -36.75 22.90
N THR A 189 55.32 -38.04 22.64
CA THR A 189 54.29 -39.10 22.47
C THR A 189 53.96 -39.99 23.68
N VAL A 190 52.71 -40.48 23.80
CA VAL A 190 52.14 -41.36 24.86
C VAL A 190 51.08 -42.34 24.27
N THR A 191 50.83 -43.51 24.86
CA THR A 191 49.97 -44.59 24.30
C THR A 191 48.68 -44.87 25.11
N LYS A 192 47.57 -45.30 24.46
CA LYS A 192 46.22 -45.55 25.03
C LYS A 192 45.41 -46.63 24.28
N GLU A 193 44.66 -47.47 25.00
CA GLU A 193 43.79 -48.53 24.47
C GLU A 193 42.36 -48.06 24.11
N VAL A 194 41.81 -48.52 22.98
CA VAL A 194 40.57 -48.12 22.31
C VAL A 194 39.78 -49.36 21.85
N VAL A 195 38.46 -49.38 22.04
CA VAL A 195 37.59 -50.48 21.57
C VAL A 195 37.37 -50.41 20.06
N VAL A 196 37.72 -51.48 19.35
CA VAL A 196 37.70 -51.60 17.88
C VAL A 196 36.37 -52.14 17.38
N GLU A 197 35.75 -53.07 18.12
CA GLU A 197 34.43 -53.60 17.75
C GLU A 197 33.48 -53.51 18.94
N PRO A 198 32.35 -52.79 18.83
CA PRO A 198 31.38 -52.69 19.91
C PRO A 198 30.43 -53.90 19.93
N ALA A 199 29.77 -54.11 21.07
CA ALA A 199 28.76 -55.15 21.22
C ALA A 199 27.57 -54.93 20.27
N ARG A 200 27.03 -55.99 19.65
CA ARG A 200 25.91 -55.88 18.70
C ARG A 200 24.82 -56.94 18.92
N VAL A 201 23.61 -56.68 18.42
CA VAL A 201 22.40 -57.49 18.66
C VAL A 201 21.79 -57.99 17.34
N ILE A 202 21.34 -59.23 17.28
CA ILE A 202 20.72 -59.87 16.08
C ILE A 202 19.22 -60.11 16.33
N GLU A 203 18.37 -59.81 15.33
CA GLU A 203 16.89 -59.84 15.36
C GLU A 203 16.26 -61.03 14.59
N GLU A 204 15.22 -61.67 15.14
CA GLU A 204 14.40 -62.71 14.47
C GLU A 204 12.88 -62.42 14.58
N THR A 205 12.12 -62.38 13.46
CA THR A 205 10.71 -61.96 13.38
C THR A 205 9.70 -63.10 13.12
N ILE A 206 8.57 -63.10 13.83
CA ILE A 206 7.42 -64.00 13.68
C ILE A 206 6.29 -63.26 12.93
N PRO A 207 5.65 -63.81 11.87
CA PRO A 207 4.70 -63.08 11.02
C PRO A 207 3.26 -62.96 11.59
N ALA A 208 2.47 -62.07 10.98
CA ALA A 208 1.13 -61.67 11.40
C ALA A 208 -0.03 -62.50 10.78
N GLU A 209 -1.19 -62.55 11.44
CA GLU A 209 -2.40 -63.31 11.04
C GLU A 209 -3.63 -62.40 10.83
N TYR A 210 -4.54 -62.72 9.88
CA TYR A 210 -5.71 -61.90 9.46
C TYR A 210 -7.03 -62.70 9.25
N GLU A 211 -8.21 -62.05 9.34
CA GLU A 211 -9.59 -62.59 9.16
C GLU A 211 -10.46 -61.64 8.29
N THR A 212 -11.47 -62.10 7.54
CA THR A 212 -12.31 -61.24 6.65
C THR A 212 -13.75 -61.07 7.13
N VAL A 213 -14.32 -59.85 7.08
CA VAL A 213 -15.71 -59.53 7.47
C VAL A 213 -16.42 -58.65 6.43
N THR A 214 -17.73 -58.85 6.21
CA THR A 214 -18.56 -58.11 5.23
C THR A 214 -19.51 -57.09 5.89
N ARG A 215 -19.71 -55.92 5.25
CA ARG A 215 -20.65 -54.87 5.68
C ARG A 215 -21.36 -54.21 4.48
N GLN A 216 -22.62 -53.79 4.66
CA GLN A 216 -23.36 -53.01 3.66
C GLN A 216 -22.88 -51.54 3.63
N GLN A 217 -22.51 -51.08 2.44
CA GLN A 217 -22.02 -49.74 2.13
C GLN A 217 -23.06 -48.99 1.28
N LEU A 218 -23.40 -47.78 1.71
CA LEU A 218 -24.23 -46.85 0.95
C LEU A 218 -23.48 -46.41 -0.31
N VAL A 219 -24.04 -46.67 -1.49
CA VAL A 219 -23.40 -46.36 -2.78
C VAL A 219 -23.77 -44.96 -3.25
N THR A 220 -25.05 -44.62 -3.14
CA THR A 220 -25.56 -43.29 -3.52
C THR A 220 -26.63 -42.88 -2.54
N GLU A 221 -26.47 -41.71 -1.94
CA GLU A 221 -27.43 -41.16 -0.99
C GLU A 221 -28.68 -40.59 -1.69
N ALA A 222 -29.77 -40.43 -0.93
CA ALA A 222 -30.97 -39.79 -1.43
C ALA A 222 -30.66 -38.31 -1.65
N PHE A 223 -30.98 -37.78 -2.83
CA PHE A 223 -30.69 -36.40 -3.16
C PHE A 223 -31.90 -35.71 -3.77
N GLU A 224 -31.91 -34.38 -3.66
CA GLU A 224 -33.01 -33.53 -4.13
C GLU A 224 -32.60 -32.83 -5.42
N GLU A 225 -33.45 -32.92 -6.45
CA GLU A 225 -33.31 -32.19 -7.70
C GLU A 225 -34.13 -30.90 -7.61
N ARG A 226 -33.47 -29.74 -7.74
CA ARG A 226 -34.09 -28.41 -7.65
C ARG A 226 -34.37 -27.86 -9.04
N ILE A 227 -35.63 -27.55 -9.31
CA ILE A 227 -36.07 -26.92 -10.57
C ILE A 227 -36.31 -25.43 -10.29
N ASP A 228 -35.45 -24.57 -10.85
CA ASP A 228 -35.47 -23.12 -10.61
C ASP A 228 -36.40 -22.41 -11.62
N ILE A 229 -37.35 -21.61 -11.11
CA ILE A 229 -38.26 -20.76 -11.90
C ILE A 229 -37.73 -19.32 -11.84
N PRO A 230 -37.37 -18.69 -12.98
CA PRO A 230 -36.72 -17.40 -12.98
C PRO A 230 -37.68 -16.25 -12.62
N ALA A 231 -37.13 -15.23 -11.96
CA ALA A 231 -37.84 -14.00 -11.64
C ALA A 231 -38.20 -13.19 -12.90
N THR A 232 -39.31 -12.45 -12.85
CA THR A 232 -39.72 -11.51 -13.91
C THR A 232 -39.57 -10.06 -13.44
N TYR A 233 -39.17 -9.16 -14.33
CA TYR A 233 -38.80 -7.78 -14.01
C TYR A 233 -39.62 -6.75 -14.80
N LYS A 234 -39.79 -5.54 -14.24
CA LYS A 234 -40.35 -4.34 -14.91
C LYS A 234 -39.37 -3.17 -14.81
N THR A 235 -39.31 -2.33 -15.84
CA THR A 235 -38.41 -1.16 -15.88
C THR A 235 -39.07 0.09 -15.33
N VAL A 236 -38.41 0.78 -14.41
CA VAL A 236 -38.83 2.09 -13.88
C VAL A 236 -37.73 3.13 -14.08
N GLU A 237 -38.10 4.36 -14.43
CA GLU A 237 -37.17 5.48 -14.62
C GLU A 237 -36.90 6.20 -13.29
N LYS A 238 -35.62 6.35 -12.94
CA LYS A 238 -35.18 7.03 -11.72
C LYS A 238 -34.26 8.20 -12.05
N ARG A 239 -34.70 9.41 -11.71
CA ARG A 239 -33.89 10.63 -11.83
C ARG A 239 -33.11 10.82 -10.53
N MET A 240 -31.79 10.72 -10.59
CA MET A 240 -30.91 10.90 -9.43
C MET A 240 -29.89 12.01 -9.71
N VAL A 241 -29.80 12.96 -8.78
CA VAL A 241 -28.71 13.94 -8.73
C VAL A 241 -27.44 13.15 -8.47
N THR A 242 -26.58 13.06 -9.48
CA THR A 242 -25.40 12.17 -9.45
C THR A 242 -24.20 12.89 -8.85
N ASN A 243 -24.12 14.21 -9.01
CA ASN A 243 -23.20 15.05 -8.26
C ASN A 243 -23.99 16.15 -7.54
N GLN A 244 -23.88 16.20 -6.21
CA GLN A 244 -24.42 17.32 -5.45
C GLN A 244 -23.47 18.49 -5.66
N GLY A 245 -23.84 19.39 -6.59
CA GLY A 245 -23.06 20.57 -6.90
C GLY A 245 -22.57 21.28 -5.63
N GLY A 246 -21.35 21.81 -5.67
CA GLY A 246 -20.64 22.23 -4.48
C GLY A 246 -19.37 23.01 -4.78
N LEU A 247 -18.70 23.44 -3.71
CA LEU A 247 -17.41 24.13 -3.79
C LEU A 247 -16.29 23.09 -3.87
N GLU A 248 -15.71 22.94 -5.05
CA GLU A 248 -14.58 22.02 -5.31
C GLU A 248 -13.31 22.80 -5.65
N TRP A 249 -12.15 22.28 -5.24
CA TRP A 249 -10.86 22.79 -5.69
C TRP A 249 -10.65 22.46 -7.17
N ARG A 250 -10.42 23.50 -7.98
CA ARG A 250 -9.98 23.35 -9.37
C ARG A 250 -8.74 24.21 -9.60
N GLU A 251 -7.90 23.74 -10.51
CA GLU A 251 -6.80 24.54 -11.04
C GLU A 251 -7.36 25.75 -11.79
N VAL A 252 -6.78 26.92 -11.51
CA VAL A 252 -7.18 28.21 -12.05
C VAL A 252 -5.98 29.02 -12.48
N LEU A 253 -6.23 29.89 -13.46
CA LEU A 253 -5.29 30.94 -13.80
C LEU A 253 -5.34 32.07 -12.76
N CYS A 254 -4.17 32.52 -12.36
CA CYS A 254 -3.86 33.58 -11.42
C CYS A 254 -2.89 34.57 -12.08
N GLU A 255 -2.56 35.67 -11.39
CA GLU A 255 -1.64 36.68 -11.94
C GLU A 255 -0.26 36.12 -12.33
N THR A 256 0.24 35.15 -11.56
CA THR A 256 1.58 34.57 -11.75
C THR A 256 1.69 33.66 -12.98
N ASN A 257 0.60 32.97 -13.35
CA ASN A 257 0.61 32.01 -14.47
C ASN A 257 -0.16 32.52 -15.71
N ALA A 258 -0.98 33.57 -15.59
CA ALA A 258 -1.71 34.18 -16.70
C ALA A 258 -0.88 35.29 -17.38
N THR A 259 -0.29 34.98 -18.53
CA THR A 259 0.42 36.00 -19.31
C THR A 259 -0.55 36.93 -20.06
N PRO A 260 -0.19 38.20 -20.33
CA PRO A 260 -1.06 39.12 -21.10
C PRO A 260 -1.42 38.59 -22.50
N VAL A 261 -0.53 37.80 -23.11
CA VAL A 261 -0.80 37.13 -24.39
C VAL A 261 -1.91 36.10 -24.22
N MET A 262 -1.83 35.27 -23.17
CA MET A 262 -2.84 34.27 -22.89
C MET A 262 -4.20 34.89 -22.59
N ILE A 263 -4.25 35.96 -21.78
CA ILE A 263 -5.48 36.69 -21.49
C ILE A 263 -6.12 37.24 -22.77
N ARG A 264 -5.31 37.77 -23.68
CA ARG A 264 -5.79 38.25 -24.98
C ARG A 264 -6.39 37.14 -25.82
N ASP A 265 -5.77 35.96 -25.84
CA ASP A 265 -6.27 34.81 -26.59
C ASP A 265 -7.60 34.29 -26.00
N ILE A 266 -7.73 34.32 -24.66
CA ILE A 266 -9.00 34.03 -23.96
C ILE A 266 -10.08 35.06 -24.31
N GLN A 267 -9.76 36.35 -24.31
CA GLN A 267 -10.70 37.41 -24.69
C GLN A 267 -11.15 37.30 -26.15
N ALA A 268 -10.24 36.92 -27.05
CA ALA A 268 -10.56 36.64 -28.44
C ALA A 268 -11.50 35.43 -28.57
N ALA A 269 -11.18 34.31 -27.89
CA ALA A 269 -12.02 33.12 -27.90
C ALA A 269 -13.41 33.35 -27.29
N LEU A 270 -13.50 34.15 -26.22
CA LEU A 270 -14.78 34.58 -25.64
C LEU A 270 -15.60 35.40 -26.64
N SER A 271 -14.95 36.31 -27.37
CA SER A 271 -15.61 37.12 -28.41
C SER A 271 -16.07 36.25 -29.59
N ASP A 272 -15.27 35.28 -30.01
CA ASP A 272 -15.63 34.31 -31.05
C ASP A 272 -16.81 33.41 -30.63
N ALA A 273 -16.90 33.09 -29.34
CA ALA A 273 -18.04 32.39 -28.73
C ALA A 273 -19.30 33.28 -28.56
N GLY A 274 -19.24 34.55 -28.96
CA GLY A 274 -20.36 35.49 -28.93
C GLY A 274 -20.42 36.39 -27.68
N TYR A 275 -19.39 36.37 -26.84
CA TYR A 275 -19.28 37.20 -25.64
C TYR A 275 -18.27 38.34 -25.88
N ASN A 276 -18.73 39.39 -26.55
CA ASN A 276 -17.88 40.51 -26.99
C ASN A 276 -17.14 41.19 -25.82
N VAL A 277 -15.80 41.10 -25.83
CA VAL A 277 -14.91 41.76 -24.88
C VAL A 277 -13.67 42.34 -25.61
N PRO A 278 -13.07 43.43 -25.10
CA PRO A 278 -11.78 43.90 -25.63
C PRO A 278 -10.71 42.82 -25.46
N ALA A 279 -9.94 42.54 -26.51
CA ALA A 279 -8.78 41.65 -26.47
C ALA A 279 -7.50 42.47 -26.20
N ASP A 280 -7.45 43.10 -25.03
CA ASP A 280 -6.37 43.99 -24.59
C ASP A 280 -5.29 43.27 -23.78
N GLY A 281 -5.51 42.01 -23.40
CA GLY A 281 -4.60 41.24 -22.54
C GLY A 281 -4.72 41.59 -21.06
N GLU A 282 -5.70 42.42 -20.69
CA GLU A 282 -5.99 42.79 -19.31
C GLU A 282 -7.29 42.11 -18.86
N PHE A 283 -7.20 41.23 -17.86
CA PHE A 283 -8.38 40.55 -17.35
C PHE A 283 -9.17 41.55 -16.49
N GLY A 284 -10.16 42.24 -17.06
CA GLY A 284 -10.98 43.24 -16.37
C GLY A 284 -12.42 42.78 -16.05
N PRO A 285 -13.30 43.69 -15.60
CA PRO A 285 -14.67 43.38 -15.22
C PRO A 285 -15.52 42.85 -16.38
N ALA A 286 -15.32 43.40 -17.59
CA ALA A 286 -15.99 42.95 -18.80
C ALA A 286 -15.60 41.50 -19.15
N THR A 287 -14.30 41.18 -19.08
CA THR A 287 -13.76 39.84 -19.30
C THR A 287 -14.31 38.84 -18.27
N LEU A 288 -14.34 39.21 -16.99
CA LEU A 288 -14.90 38.39 -15.92
C LEU A 288 -16.39 38.05 -16.17
N GLN A 289 -17.20 39.07 -16.50
CA GLN A 289 -18.63 38.87 -16.75
C GLN A 289 -18.90 37.99 -17.98
N ALA A 290 -18.15 38.20 -19.06
CA ALA A 290 -18.21 37.38 -20.26
C ALA A 290 -17.84 35.92 -19.97
N MET A 291 -16.74 35.71 -19.24
CA MET A 291 -16.28 34.38 -18.81
C MET A 291 -17.34 33.67 -17.96
N GLU A 292 -17.90 34.31 -16.93
CA GLU A 292 -18.93 33.67 -16.10
C GLU A 292 -20.19 33.31 -16.89
N SER A 293 -20.54 34.14 -17.88
CA SER A 293 -21.69 33.89 -18.75
C SER A 293 -21.44 32.71 -19.68
N PHE A 294 -20.23 32.59 -20.23
CA PHE A 294 -19.78 31.43 -20.99
C PHE A 294 -19.78 30.15 -20.12
N GLN A 295 -19.25 30.24 -18.90
CA GLN A 295 -19.21 29.10 -17.97
C GLN A 295 -20.61 28.57 -17.65
N ARG A 296 -21.56 29.46 -17.36
CA ARG A 296 -22.97 29.07 -17.10
C ARG A 296 -23.62 28.39 -18.30
N ALA A 297 -23.42 28.93 -19.50
CA ALA A 297 -24.01 28.37 -20.71
C ALA A 297 -23.49 26.96 -21.04
N ASN A 298 -22.25 26.66 -20.67
CA ASN A 298 -21.58 25.40 -20.95
C ASN A 298 -21.52 24.44 -19.75
N GLY A 299 -22.17 24.76 -18.63
CA GLY A 299 -22.17 23.91 -17.42
C GLY A 299 -20.79 23.76 -16.76
N LEU A 300 -19.91 24.74 -16.93
CA LEU A 300 -18.55 24.76 -16.39
C LEU A 300 -18.52 25.36 -14.97
N PRO A 301 -17.45 25.13 -14.19
CA PRO A 301 -17.30 25.77 -12.89
C PRO A 301 -17.28 27.30 -13.01
N ILE A 302 -18.01 27.99 -12.14
CA ILE A 302 -18.24 29.44 -12.26
C ILE A 302 -17.33 30.21 -11.28
N GLY A 303 -16.84 31.37 -11.73
CA GLY A 303 -16.32 32.44 -10.85
C GLY A 303 -14.80 32.61 -10.86
N TYR A 304 -14.06 31.62 -11.33
CA TYR A 304 -12.62 31.70 -11.63
C TYR A 304 -12.35 31.14 -13.02
N LEU A 305 -11.26 31.57 -13.65
CA LEU A 305 -10.82 31.07 -14.94
C LEU A 305 -10.13 29.71 -14.75
N THR A 306 -10.94 28.65 -14.70
CA THR A 306 -10.45 27.27 -14.56
C THR A 306 -9.81 26.76 -15.85
N MET A 307 -8.93 25.76 -15.73
CA MET A 307 -8.39 25.07 -16.91
C MET A 307 -9.49 24.45 -17.79
N SER A 308 -10.56 23.91 -17.19
CA SER A 308 -11.73 23.45 -17.95
C SER A 308 -12.44 24.54 -18.76
N THR A 309 -12.35 25.81 -18.33
CA THR A 309 -12.85 26.95 -19.10
C THR A 309 -11.95 27.25 -20.29
N VAL A 310 -10.63 27.22 -20.08
CA VAL A 310 -9.62 27.45 -21.13
C VAL A 310 -9.75 26.37 -22.22
N ASP A 311 -9.86 25.11 -21.82
CA ASP A 311 -10.06 23.97 -22.73
C ASP A 311 -11.38 24.10 -23.51
N ALA A 312 -12.47 24.50 -22.85
CA ALA A 312 -13.77 24.68 -23.50
C ALA A 312 -13.79 25.85 -24.51
N LEU A 313 -12.90 26.83 -24.33
CA LEU A 313 -12.65 27.90 -25.30
C LEU A 313 -11.74 27.46 -26.45
N GLY A 314 -11.27 26.20 -26.44
CA GLY A 314 -10.41 25.63 -27.49
C GLY A 314 -8.94 26.07 -27.38
N LEU A 315 -8.53 26.58 -26.23
CA LEU A 315 -7.16 26.99 -25.96
C LEU A 315 -6.44 25.87 -25.21
N SER A 316 -5.24 25.52 -25.64
CA SER A 316 -4.38 24.56 -24.94
C SER A 316 -3.19 25.27 -24.33
N MET A 317 -2.97 25.10 -23.04
CA MET A 317 -1.75 25.56 -22.37
C MET A 317 -0.65 24.53 -22.55
N SER A 318 0.44 24.94 -23.19
CA SER A 318 1.70 24.16 -23.31
C SER A 318 2.78 24.77 -22.44
#